data_AF-A0A7R8WY83-F1
#
_entry.id   AF-A0A7R8WY83-F1
#
_cell.length_a   1.000
_cell.length_b   1.000
_cell.length_c   1.000
_cell.angle_alpha   90.00
_cell.angle_beta   90.00
_cell.angle_gamma   90.00
#
_symmetry.space_group_name_H-M   'P 1'
#
loop_
_entity.id
_entity.type
_entity.pdbx_description
1 polymer ?
#
loop_
_entity_poly.entity_id
_entity_poly.type
_entity_poly.pdbx_seq_one_letter_code
_entity_poly.pdbx_strand_id
1 'polypeptide(L)'
;RCDIYTDVDGVYTTDPRICDKARKLDRIAFEEMLELASLGAKVLQTRSVELAMRFKVKLRVLSSFEEQSDEAGTLVCDEEDIMESNVVAGVAYSRDEAKMTLVSVADRPGIAAAIFGPLAEAGVNVDMIVQNISEEGRTDMTFSCPTNQVKRAEKAMAEAKAQGDINFHDVIADEGVAKISVVGIGMRSHAGVAAKMFEVLSQEGINIKVITTSEIKISVLIDR
;
A
#
# COMPACT_ATOMS: atom_id res chain seq x y z
N ARG A 1 3.63 -26.32 -8.24
CA ARG A 1 2.54 -25.35 -8.46
C ARG A 1 1.49 -25.60 -7.40
N CYS A 2 0.86 -24.56 -6.86
CA CYS A 2 -0.26 -24.63 -5.93
C CYS A 2 -1.43 -23.85 -6.52
N ASP A 3 -2.60 -24.47 -6.60
CA ASP A 3 -3.78 -23.86 -7.19
C ASP A 3 -4.72 -23.40 -6.07
N ILE A 4 -5.11 -22.13 -6.11
CA ILE A 4 -5.97 -21.48 -5.12
C ILE A 4 -7.31 -21.23 -5.80
N TYR A 5 -8.30 -22.04 -5.43
CA TYR A 5 -9.67 -21.94 -5.91
C TYR A 5 -10.47 -20.98 -5.02
N THR A 6 -11.11 -20.00 -5.63
CA THR A 6 -11.91 -18.97 -4.95
C THR A 6 -13.12 -18.61 -5.80
N ASP A 7 -13.86 -17.58 -5.42
CA ASP A 7 -15.00 -17.00 -6.14
C ASP A 7 -14.61 -16.01 -7.25
N VAL A 8 -13.32 -15.69 -7.38
CA VAL A 8 -12.76 -14.87 -8.46
C VAL A 8 -11.96 -15.72 -9.45
N ASP A 9 -12.00 -15.34 -10.73
CA ASP A 9 -11.39 -16.07 -11.84
C ASP A 9 -9.93 -15.66 -12.13
N GLY A 10 -9.35 -14.79 -11.29
CA GLY A 10 -7.96 -14.36 -11.39
C GLY A 10 -7.70 -13.04 -10.65
N VAL A 11 -6.52 -12.48 -10.89
CA VAL A 11 -6.10 -11.16 -10.42
C VAL A 11 -6.28 -10.17 -11.57
N TYR A 12 -6.89 -9.03 -11.28
CA TYR A 12 -7.16 -8.00 -12.27
C TYR A 12 -6.22 -6.80 -12.09
N THR A 13 -6.04 -6.05 -13.19
CA THR A 13 -5.35 -4.75 -13.22
C THR A 13 -5.91 -3.74 -12.22
N THR A 14 -7.20 -3.79 -11.89
CA THR A 14 -7.81 -3.06 -10.78
C THR A 14 -9.15 -3.72 -10.43
N ASP A 15 -9.91 -3.18 -9.47
CA ASP A 15 -11.23 -3.70 -9.11
C ASP A 15 -12.23 -3.51 -10.26
N PRO A 16 -12.74 -4.58 -10.89
CA PRO A 16 -13.66 -4.48 -12.03
C PRO A 16 -15.02 -3.87 -11.65
N ARG A 17 -15.34 -3.77 -10.36
CA ARG A 17 -16.56 -3.08 -9.88
C ARG A 17 -16.42 -1.56 -9.92
N ILE A 18 -15.20 -1.03 -10.04
CA ILE A 18 -14.91 0.41 -10.13
C ILE A 18 -14.54 0.81 -11.55
N CYS A 19 -13.77 -0.03 -12.25
CA CYS A 19 -13.35 0.22 -13.62
C CYS A 19 -13.79 -0.92 -14.52
N ASP A 20 -14.74 -0.65 -15.41
CA ASP A 20 -15.25 -1.58 -16.43
C ASP A 20 -14.18 -2.06 -17.41
N LYS A 21 -13.11 -1.26 -17.60
CA LYS A 21 -11.95 -1.59 -18.43
C LYS A 21 -10.89 -2.43 -17.73
N ALA A 22 -11.13 -2.85 -16.47
CA ALA A 22 -10.22 -3.73 -15.76
C ALA A 22 -10.08 -5.06 -16.51
N ARG A 23 -8.83 -5.47 -16.73
CA ARG A 23 -8.47 -6.72 -17.41
C ARG A 23 -7.88 -7.70 -16.42
N LYS A 24 -8.20 -8.99 -16.59
CA LYS A 24 -7.53 -10.10 -15.91
C LYS A 24 -6.08 -10.19 -16.37
N LEU A 25 -5.17 -10.45 -15.45
CA LEU A 25 -3.76 -10.68 -15.70
C LEU A 25 -3.53 -12.16 -15.97
N ASP A 26 -2.78 -12.50 -17.02
CA ASP A 26 -2.39 -13.90 -17.26
C ASP A 26 -1.30 -14.33 -16.28
N ARG A 27 -0.37 -13.43 -15.99
CA ARG A 27 0.75 -13.62 -15.06
C ARG A 27 1.00 -12.37 -14.23
N ILE A 28 1.52 -12.56 -13.03
CA ILE A 28 1.96 -11.49 -12.13
C ILE A 28 3.18 -11.97 -11.33
N ALA A 29 4.15 -11.09 -11.11
CA ALA A 29 5.31 -11.43 -10.29
C ALA A 29 4.91 -11.57 -8.81
N PHE A 30 5.67 -12.36 -8.04
CA PHE A 30 5.44 -12.49 -6.60
C PHE A 30 5.47 -11.13 -5.88
N GLU A 31 6.42 -10.27 -6.22
CA GLU A 31 6.60 -8.94 -5.63
C GLU A 31 5.41 -8.02 -5.93
N GLU A 32 4.92 -8.02 -7.16
CA GLU A 32 3.76 -7.22 -7.55
C GLU A 32 2.49 -7.71 -6.83
N MET A 33 2.31 -9.02 -6.73
CA MET A 33 1.18 -9.62 -6.03
C MET A 33 1.24 -9.33 -4.52
N LEU A 34 2.44 -9.34 -3.91
CA LEU A 34 2.62 -8.94 -2.51
C LEU A 34 2.22 -7.49 -2.28
N GLU A 35 2.68 -6.60 -3.14
CA GLU A 35 2.34 -5.17 -3.05
C GLU A 35 0.83 -4.97 -3.25
N LEU A 36 0.22 -5.53 -4.30
CA LEU A 36 -1.23 -5.41 -4.53
C LEU A 36 -2.06 -5.99 -3.36
N ALA A 37 -1.68 -7.16 -2.85
CA ALA A 37 -2.36 -7.80 -1.72
C ALA A 37 -2.30 -6.93 -0.46
N SER A 38 -1.15 -6.29 -0.20
CA SER A 38 -0.98 -5.39 0.95
C SER A 38 -1.83 -4.11 0.86
N LEU A 39 -2.18 -3.70 -0.37
CA LEU A 39 -2.89 -2.44 -0.66
C LEU A 39 -4.39 -2.59 -0.82
N GLY A 40 -4.93 -3.79 -0.57
CA GLY A 40 -6.38 -4.04 -0.60
C GLY A 40 -6.86 -4.97 -1.72
N ALA A 41 -5.97 -5.55 -2.54
CA ALA A 41 -6.36 -6.62 -3.46
C ALA A 41 -6.62 -7.92 -2.65
N LYS A 42 -7.86 -8.12 -2.20
CA LYS A 42 -8.28 -9.21 -1.31
C LYS A 42 -8.41 -10.59 -1.98
N VAL A 43 -7.59 -10.88 -2.98
CA VAL A 43 -7.65 -12.16 -3.73
C VAL A 43 -6.79 -13.23 -3.05
N LEU A 44 -5.59 -12.86 -2.59
CA LEU A 44 -4.65 -13.75 -1.93
C LEU A 44 -4.27 -13.22 -0.56
N GLN A 45 -4.04 -14.12 0.40
CA GLN A 45 -3.45 -13.76 1.68
C GLN A 45 -1.96 -13.45 1.49
N THR A 46 -1.50 -12.26 1.87
CA THR A 46 -0.11 -11.80 1.69
C THR A 46 0.89 -12.86 2.16
N ARG A 47 0.66 -13.46 3.34
CA ARG A 47 1.55 -14.48 3.91
C ARG A 47 1.69 -15.74 3.06
N SER A 48 0.63 -16.14 2.33
CA SER A 48 0.71 -17.28 1.42
C SER A 48 1.57 -16.97 0.19
N VAL A 49 1.51 -15.73 -0.31
CA VAL A 49 2.33 -15.27 -1.43
C VAL A 49 3.80 -15.17 -0.99
N GLU A 50 4.08 -14.68 0.22
CA GLU A 50 5.44 -14.61 0.77
C GLU A 50 6.09 -16.01 0.87
N LEU A 51 5.33 -17.00 1.34
CA LEU A 51 5.82 -18.38 1.42
C LEU A 51 6.05 -18.97 0.03
N ALA A 52 5.13 -18.73 -0.89
CA ALA A 52 5.24 -19.17 -2.26
C ALA A 52 6.49 -18.62 -2.94
N MET A 53 6.75 -17.32 -2.79
CA MET A 53 7.96 -16.64 -3.27
C MET A 53 9.23 -17.27 -2.65
N ARG A 54 9.27 -17.41 -1.32
CA ARG A 54 10.43 -17.94 -0.59
C ARG A 54 10.81 -19.35 -1.03
N PHE A 55 9.82 -20.20 -1.30
CA PHE A 55 10.04 -21.59 -1.71
C PHE A 55 9.91 -21.81 -3.22
N LYS A 56 9.79 -20.73 -4.00
CA LYS A 56 9.63 -20.76 -5.47
C LYS A 56 8.48 -21.66 -5.93
N VAL A 57 7.37 -21.65 -5.20
CA VAL A 57 6.16 -22.40 -5.53
C VAL A 57 5.24 -21.49 -6.35
N LYS A 58 5.17 -21.71 -7.67
CA LYS A 58 4.21 -21.00 -8.54
C LYS A 58 2.79 -21.18 -8.01
N LEU A 59 2.06 -20.07 -7.86
CA LEU A 59 0.64 -20.09 -7.48
C LEU A 59 -0.23 -19.87 -8.70
N ARG A 60 -1.45 -20.39 -8.68
CA ARG A 60 -2.47 -20.08 -9.69
C ARG A 60 -3.78 -19.73 -9.00
N VAL A 61 -4.33 -18.57 -9.29
CA VAL A 61 -5.65 -18.14 -8.79
C VAL A 61 -6.71 -18.56 -9.80
N LEU A 62 -7.69 -19.34 -9.35
CA LEU A 62 -8.75 -19.89 -10.20
C LEU A 62 -10.13 -19.68 -9.58
N SER A 63 -11.16 -19.57 -10.43
CA SER A 63 -12.55 -19.61 -9.98
C SER A 63 -13.00 -21.05 -9.78
N SER A 64 -13.71 -21.32 -8.68
CA SER A 64 -14.37 -22.61 -8.42
C SER A 64 -15.60 -22.85 -9.30
N PHE A 65 -16.06 -21.82 -10.02
CA PHE A 65 -17.33 -21.82 -10.76
C PHE A 65 -17.14 -21.97 -12.28
N GLU A 66 -15.91 -22.00 -12.78
CA GLU A 66 -15.60 -22.05 -14.22
C GLU A 66 -14.93 -23.37 -14.63
N GLU A 67 -15.10 -23.73 -15.90
CA GLU A 67 -14.34 -24.85 -16.50
C GLU A 67 -12.86 -24.45 -16.65
N GLN A 68 -11.98 -25.29 -16.11
CA GLN A 68 -10.56 -24.98 -16.05
C GLN A 68 -9.86 -25.40 -17.33
N SER A 69 -9.15 -24.46 -17.94
CA SER A 69 -8.16 -24.71 -18.99
C SER A 69 -6.75 -24.51 -18.44
N ASP A 70 -5.73 -24.95 -19.19
CA ASP A 70 -4.34 -24.72 -18.81
C ASP A 70 -3.95 -23.24 -18.77
N GLU A 71 -4.73 -22.38 -19.42
CA GLU A 71 -4.58 -20.92 -19.49
C GLU A 71 -5.52 -20.18 -18.53
N ALA A 72 -6.40 -20.90 -17.81
CA ALA A 72 -7.31 -20.29 -16.87
C ALA A 72 -6.57 -19.68 -15.66
N GLY A 73 -7.18 -18.63 -15.12
CA GLY A 73 -6.71 -17.96 -13.92
C GLY A 73 -5.60 -16.95 -14.15
N THR A 74 -4.94 -16.60 -13.05
CA THR A 74 -3.70 -15.81 -13.06
C THR A 74 -2.59 -16.63 -12.43
N LEU A 75 -1.45 -16.73 -13.11
CA LEU A 75 -0.25 -17.38 -12.58
C LEU A 75 0.59 -16.36 -11.79
N VAL A 76 0.86 -16.64 -10.52
CA VAL A 76 1.83 -15.91 -9.71
C VAL A 76 3.16 -16.66 -9.76
N CYS A 77 4.21 -16.01 -10.27
CA CYS A 77 5.51 -16.64 -10.51
C CYS A 77 6.68 -15.67 -10.30
N ASP A 78 7.90 -16.16 -10.48
CA ASP A 78 9.10 -15.31 -10.48
C ASP A 78 9.07 -14.34 -11.68
N GLU A 79 9.66 -13.17 -11.53
CA GLU A 79 9.77 -12.15 -12.59
C GLU A 79 10.40 -12.72 -13.89
N GLU A 80 11.40 -13.60 -13.76
CA GLU A 80 12.10 -14.24 -14.89
C GLU A 80 11.18 -15.12 -15.77
N ASP A 81 10.06 -15.58 -15.22
CA ASP A 81 9.06 -16.38 -15.97
C ASP A 81 8.09 -15.51 -16.79
N ILE A 82 8.22 -14.18 -16.73
CA ILE A 82 7.36 -13.21 -17.42
C ILE A 82 8.12 -12.65 -18.62
N MET A 83 7.77 -13.09 -19.83
CA MET A 83 8.47 -12.68 -21.06
C MET A 83 8.19 -11.23 -21.46
N GLU A 84 6.94 -10.79 -21.33
CA GLU A 84 6.52 -9.40 -21.58
C GLU A 84 6.05 -8.78 -20.26
N SER A 85 6.79 -7.79 -19.77
CA SER A 85 6.42 -7.07 -18.55
C SER A 85 5.72 -5.77 -18.90
N ASN A 86 4.48 -5.61 -18.44
CA ASN A 86 3.82 -4.31 -18.45
C ASN A 86 4.56 -3.35 -17.51
N VAL A 87 4.66 -2.08 -17.87
CA VAL A 87 5.29 -1.07 -17.00
C VAL A 87 4.58 -0.98 -15.64
N VAL A 88 3.26 -1.17 -15.64
CA VAL A 88 2.39 -1.21 -14.46
C VAL A 88 1.53 -2.47 -14.54
N ALA A 89 1.55 -3.29 -13.49
CA ALA A 89 0.71 -4.48 -13.40
C ALA A 89 -0.70 -4.15 -12.91
N GLY A 90 -0.83 -3.17 -12.01
CA GLY A 90 -2.16 -2.78 -11.53
C GLY A 90 -2.23 -1.55 -10.66
N VAL A 91 -3.46 -1.17 -10.35
CA VAL A 91 -3.84 -0.07 -9.48
C VAL A 91 -4.71 -0.61 -8.35
N ALA A 92 -4.25 -0.40 -7.12
CA ALA A 92 -4.97 -0.73 -5.90
C ALA A 92 -5.45 0.54 -5.18
N TYR A 93 -6.47 0.42 -4.35
CA TYR A 93 -6.95 1.52 -3.52
C TYR A 93 -7.45 1.02 -2.17
N SER A 94 -7.39 1.90 -1.17
CA SER A 94 -7.98 1.70 0.15
C SER A 94 -8.74 2.95 0.58
N ARG A 95 -10.01 2.78 0.97
CA ARG A 95 -10.86 3.87 1.51
C ARG A 95 -10.87 3.95 3.03
N ASP A 96 -10.33 2.92 3.68
CA ASP A 96 -10.33 2.75 5.14
C ASP A 96 -8.97 3.17 5.71
N GLU A 97 -8.47 4.33 5.28
CA GLU A 97 -7.21 4.92 5.73
C GLU A 97 -7.49 6.26 6.41
N ALA A 98 -6.68 6.59 7.41
CA ALA A 98 -6.65 7.88 8.05
C ALA A 98 -5.20 8.40 8.04
N LYS A 99 -5.05 9.70 7.81
CA LYS A 99 -3.76 10.37 7.90
C LYS A 99 -3.61 10.95 9.31
N MET A 100 -2.55 10.55 9.99
CA MET A 100 -2.16 11.04 11.31
C MET A 100 -0.91 11.89 11.17
N THR A 101 -0.94 13.14 11.66
CA THR A 101 0.22 14.03 11.65
C THR A 101 0.55 14.46 13.08
N LEU A 102 1.75 14.11 13.53
CA LEU A 102 2.35 14.66 14.74
C LEU A 102 3.07 15.96 14.37
N VAL A 103 2.52 17.08 14.83
CA VAL A 103 3.00 18.41 14.50
C VAL A 103 4.16 18.77 15.39
N SER A 104 5.25 19.24 14.78
CA SER A 104 6.41 19.78 15.45
C SER A 104 6.98 18.77 16.46
N VAL A 105 7.49 17.64 16.01
CA VAL A 105 8.29 16.69 16.81
C VAL A 105 9.74 17.14 16.86
N ALA A 106 10.45 16.88 17.97
CA ALA A 106 11.87 17.19 18.06
C ALA A 106 12.70 16.30 17.11
N ASP A 107 13.47 16.91 16.21
CA ASP A 107 14.30 16.19 15.26
C ASP A 107 15.62 15.76 15.92
N ARG A 108 15.57 14.59 16.56
CA ARG A 108 16.71 13.96 17.21
C ARG A 108 16.68 12.45 16.99
N PRO A 109 17.84 11.78 17.02
CA PRO A 109 17.89 10.32 16.98
C PRO A 109 16.98 9.70 18.04
N GLY A 110 16.22 8.69 17.64
CA GLY A 110 15.29 7.97 18.50
C GLY A 110 13.85 8.52 18.52
N ILE A 111 13.55 9.68 17.93
CA ILE A 111 12.17 10.21 17.93
C ILE A 111 11.20 9.28 17.19
N ALA A 112 11.59 8.73 16.05
CA ALA A 112 10.77 7.78 15.31
C ALA A 112 10.49 6.51 16.14
N ALA A 113 11.48 6.00 16.86
CA ALA A 113 11.30 4.85 17.76
C ALA A 113 10.35 5.19 18.92
N ALA A 114 10.47 6.40 19.48
CA ALA A 114 9.59 6.87 20.55
C ALA A 114 8.14 7.05 20.08
N ILE A 115 7.90 7.31 18.79
CA ILE A 115 6.57 7.40 18.18
C ILE A 115 6.03 6.00 17.84
N PHE A 116 6.78 5.21 17.09
CA PHE A 116 6.27 3.95 16.54
C PHE A 116 6.31 2.79 17.53
N GLY A 117 7.12 2.86 18.60
CA GLY A 117 7.11 1.89 19.70
C GLY A 117 5.76 1.81 20.40
N PRO A 118 5.24 2.91 20.99
CA PRO A 118 3.93 2.92 21.63
C PRO A 118 2.78 2.57 20.68
N LEU A 119 2.85 2.98 19.40
CA LEU A 119 1.85 2.59 18.40
C LEU A 119 1.84 1.07 18.18
N ALA A 120 3.02 0.45 18.06
CA ALA A 120 3.15 -1.00 17.90
C ALA A 120 2.66 -1.75 19.14
N GLU A 121 3.01 -1.28 20.36
CA GLU A 121 2.54 -1.88 21.62
C GLU A 121 1.01 -1.77 21.78
N ALA A 122 0.41 -0.68 21.32
CA ALA A 122 -1.03 -0.52 21.27
C ALA A 122 -1.69 -1.40 20.19
N GLY A 123 -0.92 -2.00 19.28
CA GLY A 123 -1.43 -2.78 18.15
C GLY A 123 -2.06 -1.90 17.07
N VAL A 124 -1.48 -0.72 16.81
CA VAL A 124 -1.82 0.12 15.65
C VAL A 124 -0.97 -0.33 14.46
N ASN A 125 -1.62 -0.67 13.36
CA ASN A 125 -0.98 -1.03 12.12
C ASN A 125 -0.68 0.24 11.32
N VAL A 126 0.60 0.63 11.29
CA VAL A 126 1.08 1.79 10.55
C VAL A 126 1.46 1.35 9.14
N ASP A 127 1.02 2.09 8.13
CA ASP A 127 1.34 1.82 6.72
C ASP A 127 2.30 2.86 6.14
N MET A 128 1.79 4.01 5.70
CA MET A 128 2.64 5.07 5.14
C MET A 128 3.36 5.78 6.28
N ILE A 129 4.66 6.04 6.15
CA ILE A 129 5.43 6.91 7.05
C ILE A 129 6.12 7.97 6.19
N VAL A 130 5.86 9.24 6.51
CA VAL A 130 6.43 10.39 5.81
C VAL A 130 6.95 11.38 6.84
N GLN A 131 8.26 11.59 6.80
CA GLN A 131 8.96 12.63 7.55
C GLN A 131 9.49 13.65 6.57
N ASN A 132 9.19 14.93 6.79
CA ASN A 132 9.77 15.99 5.98
C ASN A 132 11.13 16.42 6.55
N ILE A 133 11.91 17.18 5.77
CA ILE A 133 13.15 17.80 6.24
C ILE A 133 12.81 18.71 7.44
N SER A 134 13.65 18.68 8.48
CA SER A 134 13.45 19.50 9.67
C SER A 134 13.82 20.96 9.43
N GLU A 135 13.04 21.85 10.05
CA GLU A 135 13.36 23.27 10.17
C GLU A 135 13.49 23.60 11.66
N GLU A 136 14.55 24.32 12.03
CA GLU A 136 14.81 24.74 13.42
C GLU A 136 14.89 23.57 14.44
N GLY A 137 15.29 22.38 14.00
CA GLY A 137 15.42 21.19 14.86
C GLY A 137 14.07 20.55 15.22
N ARG A 138 13.00 20.89 14.50
CA ARG A 138 11.69 20.23 14.60
C ARG A 138 11.20 19.84 13.20
N THR A 139 10.38 18.80 13.14
CA THR A 139 9.78 18.33 11.89
C THR A 139 8.36 17.84 12.15
N ASP A 140 7.58 17.63 11.11
CA ASP A 140 6.30 16.95 11.19
C ASP A 140 6.48 15.48 10.81
N MET A 141 5.87 14.60 11.60
CA MET A 141 5.85 13.18 11.31
C MET A 141 4.44 12.79 10.92
N THR A 142 4.25 12.40 9.67
CA THR A 142 2.96 11.92 9.17
C THR A 142 3.02 10.41 8.99
N PHE A 143 1.96 9.72 9.40
CA PHE A 143 1.77 8.33 9.08
C PHE A 143 0.31 8.04 8.73
N SER A 144 0.05 6.89 8.10
CA SER A 144 -1.32 6.42 7.89
C SER A 144 -1.61 5.17 8.71
N CYS A 145 -2.87 5.02 9.10
CA CYS A 145 -3.38 3.82 9.76
C CYS A 145 -4.85 3.60 9.38
N PRO A 146 -5.39 2.39 9.60
CA PRO A 146 -6.81 2.13 9.38
C PRO A 146 -7.70 3.10 10.17
N THR A 147 -8.78 3.60 9.56
CA THR A 147 -9.68 4.58 10.19
C THR A 147 -10.23 4.11 11.54
N ASN A 148 -10.47 2.80 11.69
CA ASN A 148 -10.93 2.20 12.95
C ASN A 148 -9.87 2.15 14.07
N GLN A 149 -8.62 2.51 13.79
CA GLN A 149 -7.51 2.55 14.74
C GLN A 149 -7.10 3.97 15.16
N VAL A 150 -7.69 5.02 14.57
CA VAL A 150 -7.36 6.43 14.86
C VAL A 150 -7.42 6.74 16.35
N LYS A 151 -8.55 6.44 17.02
CA LYS A 151 -8.73 6.69 18.45
C LYS A 151 -7.69 5.98 19.32
N ARG A 152 -7.25 4.79 18.88
CA ARG A 152 -6.22 4.02 19.57
C ARG A 152 -4.84 4.64 19.38
N ALA A 153 -4.54 5.11 18.17
CA ALA A 153 -3.31 5.84 17.86
C ALA A 153 -3.23 7.16 18.65
N GLU A 154 -4.30 7.96 18.65
CA GLU A 154 -4.38 9.21 19.44
C GLU A 154 -4.15 8.95 20.92
N LYS A 155 -4.79 7.92 21.49
CA LYS A 155 -4.60 7.54 22.89
C LYS A 155 -3.15 7.16 23.18
N ALA A 156 -2.53 6.33 22.35
CA ALA A 156 -1.14 5.93 22.52
C ALA A 156 -0.18 7.13 22.48
N MET A 157 -0.42 8.09 21.57
CA MET A 157 0.39 9.31 21.47
C MET A 157 0.17 10.25 22.65
N ALA A 158 -1.06 10.37 23.14
CA ALA A 158 -1.36 11.16 24.34
C ALA A 158 -0.69 10.57 25.59
N GLU A 159 -0.71 9.24 25.76
CA GLU A 159 -0.06 8.56 26.87
C GLU A 159 1.46 8.70 26.81
N ALA A 160 2.07 8.53 25.64
CA ALA A 160 3.52 8.70 25.46
C ALA A 160 3.98 10.15 25.68
N LYS A 161 3.16 11.14 25.30
CA LYS A 161 3.40 12.56 25.62
C LYS A 161 3.32 12.82 27.12
N ALA A 162 2.34 12.23 27.80
CA ALA A 162 2.16 12.41 29.25
C ALA A 162 3.30 11.79 30.08
N GLN A 163 3.90 10.70 29.59
CA GLN A 163 5.08 10.06 30.20
C GLN A 163 6.38 10.84 29.96
N GLY A 164 6.38 11.77 29.01
CA GLY A 164 7.55 12.58 28.65
C GLY A 164 8.49 11.93 27.64
N ASP A 165 8.08 10.80 27.05
CA ASP A 165 8.87 10.05 26.06
C ASP A 165 8.98 10.82 24.73
N ILE A 166 7.91 11.56 24.40
CA ILE A 166 7.78 12.30 23.15
C ILE A 166 7.33 13.73 23.43
N ASN A 167 7.91 14.69 22.73
CA ASN A 167 7.47 16.08 22.73
C ASN A 167 7.00 16.47 21.32
N PHE A 168 5.69 16.62 21.16
CA PHE A 168 5.03 17.16 19.98
C PHE A 168 4.02 18.23 20.36
N HIS A 169 3.75 19.18 19.46
CA HIS A 169 2.77 20.23 19.72
C HIS A 169 1.34 19.65 19.69
N ASP A 170 0.96 19.04 18.58
CA ASP A 170 -0.40 18.54 18.34
C ASP A 170 -0.42 17.19 17.58
N VAL A 171 -1.54 16.48 17.65
CA VAL A 171 -1.85 15.32 16.80
C VAL A 171 -3.07 15.66 15.96
N ILE A 172 -2.91 15.67 14.64
CA ILE A 172 -4.00 15.93 13.70
C ILE A 172 -4.37 14.63 13.01
N ALA A 173 -5.63 14.22 13.14
CA ALA A 173 -6.21 13.09 12.43
C ALA A 173 -7.11 13.59 11.28
N ASP A 174 -6.93 13.00 10.11
CA ASP A 174 -7.77 13.22 8.93
C ASP A 174 -8.28 11.85 8.43
N GLU A 175 -9.52 11.54 8.80
CA GLU A 175 -10.23 10.31 8.42
C GLU A 175 -10.89 10.39 7.03
N GLY A 176 -10.81 11.55 6.36
CA GLY A 176 -11.46 11.82 5.09
C GLY A 176 -10.62 11.48 3.86
N VAL A 177 -9.64 10.59 4.00
CA VAL A 177 -8.66 10.29 2.94
C VAL A 177 -8.86 8.90 2.34
N ALA A 178 -8.40 8.75 1.10
CA ALA A 178 -8.26 7.47 0.43
C ALA A 178 -6.82 7.32 -0.09
N LYS A 179 -6.32 6.08 -0.07
CA LYS A 179 -5.03 5.71 -0.64
C LYS A 179 -5.24 5.12 -2.01
N ILE A 180 -4.49 5.60 -3.00
CA ILE A 180 -4.40 5.01 -4.34
C ILE A 180 -2.95 4.64 -4.60
N SER A 181 -2.73 3.44 -5.13
CA SER A 181 -1.41 2.92 -5.40
C SER A 181 -1.30 2.32 -6.78
N VAL A 182 -0.22 2.66 -7.48
CA VAL A 182 0.17 2.07 -8.76
C VAL A 182 1.34 1.12 -8.49
N VAL A 183 1.25 -0.12 -8.97
CA VAL A 183 2.25 -1.18 -8.74
C VAL A 183 2.71 -1.77 -10.07
N GLY A 184 4.02 -1.95 -10.23
CA GLY A 184 4.60 -2.69 -11.35
C GLY A 184 6.11 -2.81 -11.29
N ILE A 185 6.65 -4.00 -11.58
CA ILE A 185 8.11 -4.21 -11.62
C ILE A 185 8.80 -3.41 -12.73
N GLY A 186 8.08 -3.15 -13.83
CA GLY A 186 8.57 -2.34 -14.94
C GLY A 186 8.89 -0.88 -14.56
N MET A 187 8.40 -0.41 -13.40
CA MET A 187 8.71 0.91 -12.85
C MET A 187 10.20 1.09 -12.51
N ARG A 188 10.95 0.00 -12.25
CA ARG A 188 12.40 0.05 -11.99
C ARG A 188 13.21 0.53 -13.19
N SER A 189 12.77 0.17 -14.39
CA SER A 189 13.50 0.38 -15.65
C SER A 189 12.88 1.46 -16.53
N HIS A 190 11.65 1.90 -16.21
CA HIS A 190 10.92 2.91 -16.99
C HIS A 190 10.67 4.18 -16.17
N ALA A 191 11.29 5.27 -16.60
CA ALA A 191 10.98 6.59 -16.08
C ALA A 191 9.59 7.07 -16.57
N GLY A 192 8.96 7.95 -15.79
CA GLY A 192 7.75 8.67 -16.22
C GLY A 192 6.42 8.16 -15.65
N VAL A 193 6.40 7.03 -14.93
CA VAL A 193 5.19 6.50 -14.30
C VAL A 193 4.61 7.48 -13.28
N ALA A 194 5.45 8.02 -12.39
CA ALA A 194 5.05 9.05 -11.43
C ALA A 194 4.51 10.30 -12.11
N ALA A 195 5.22 10.79 -13.14
CA ALA A 195 4.80 11.97 -13.89
C ALA A 195 3.42 11.77 -14.52
N LYS A 196 3.16 10.60 -15.12
CA LYS A 196 1.87 10.28 -15.71
C LYS A 196 0.76 10.19 -14.66
N MET A 197 1.04 9.56 -13.51
CA MET A 197 0.09 9.47 -12.41
C MET A 197 -0.33 10.86 -11.91
N PHE A 198 0.64 11.75 -11.65
CA PHE A 198 0.36 13.09 -11.14
C PHE A 198 -0.32 13.98 -12.19
N GLU A 199 0.06 13.85 -13.47
CA GLU A 199 -0.61 14.53 -14.57
C GLU A 199 -2.10 14.15 -14.64
N VAL A 200 -2.41 12.85 -14.59
CA VAL A 200 -3.80 12.36 -14.65
C VAL A 200 -4.61 12.86 -13.46
N LEU A 201 -4.07 12.78 -12.24
CA LEU A 201 -4.77 13.27 -11.04
C LEU A 201 -5.01 14.79 -11.13
N SER A 202 -4.03 15.55 -11.60
CA SER A 202 -4.14 17.00 -11.78
C SER A 202 -5.19 17.38 -12.83
N GLN A 203 -5.25 16.66 -13.96
CA GLN A 203 -6.25 16.87 -15.01
C GLN A 203 -7.70 16.67 -14.52
N GLU A 204 -7.88 15.76 -13.55
CA GLU A 204 -9.17 15.51 -12.89
C GLU A 204 -9.41 16.45 -11.69
N GLY A 205 -8.50 17.38 -11.40
CA GLY A 205 -8.62 18.32 -10.28
C GLY A 205 -8.44 17.69 -8.90
N ILE A 206 -7.78 16.52 -8.81
CA ILE A 206 -7.56 15.78 -7.57
C ILE A 206 -6.24 16.24 -6.94
N ASN A 207 -6.34 16.85 -5.75
CA ASN A 207 -5.16 17.27 -5.00
C ASN A 207 -4.51 16.11 -4.23
N ILE A 208 -3.19 16.03 -4.28
CA ILE A 208 -2.42 15.00 -3.57
C ILE A 208 -1.99 15.54 -2.21
N LYS A 209 -2.32 14.83 -1.13
CA LYS A 209 -1.95 15.20 0.24
C LYS A 209 -0.60 14.64 0.67
N VAL A 210 -0.32 13.39 0.31
CA VAL A 210 0.89 12.66 0.71
C VAL A 210 1.32 11.76 -0.44
N ILE A 211 2.62 11.61 -0.65
CA ILE A 211 3.21 10.70 -1.63
C ILE A 211 4.19 9.79 -0.90
N THR A 212 4.18 8.50 -1.24
CA THR A 212 5.19 7.52 -0.83
C THR A 212 5.52 6.63 -2.02
N THR A 213 6.74 6.09 -2.04
CA THR A 213 7.22 5.23 -3.12
C THR A 213 8.04 4.08 -2.57
N SER A 214 7.93 2.91 -3.21
CA SER A 214 8.94 1.84 -3.18
C SER A 214 9.59 1.73 -4.57
N GLU A 215 10.41 0.72 -4.80
CA GLU A 215 11.02 0.48 -6.12
C GLU A 215 10.00 0.18 -7.23
N ILE A 216 8.85 -0.41 -6.86
CA ILE A 216 7.84 -0.91 -7.81
C ILE A 216 6.43 -0.41 -7.47
N LYS A 217 6.31 0.61 -6.62
CA LYS A 217 5.04 1.15 -6.14
C LYS A 217 5.12 2.65 -5.93
N ILE A 218 4.08 3.36 -6.33
CA ILE A 218 3.82 4.74 -5.89
C ILE A 218 2.44 4.75 -5.24
N SER A 219 2.35 5.26 -4.01
CA SER A 219 1.07 5.49 -3.34
C SER A 219 0.87 6.97 -3.05
N VAL A 220 -0.37 7.42 -3.19
CA VAL A 220 -0.80 8.77 -2.85
C VAL A 220 -1.99 8.72 -1.90
N LEU A 221 -2.04 9.67 -0.97
CA LEU A 221 -3.26 9.98 -0.22
C LEU A 221 -3.98 11.16 -0.88
N ILE A 222 -5.27 11.01 -1.10
CA ILE A 222 -6.17 12.02 -1.66
C ILE A 222 -7.41 12.17 -0.77
N ASP A 223 -8.21 13.20 -0.98
CA ASP A 223 -9.55 13.29 -0.40
C ASP A 223 -10.43 12.15 -0.94
N ARG A 224 -11.27 11.58 -0.06
CA ARG A 224 -12.15 10.44 -0.37
C ARG A 224 -13.41 10.84 -1.15
#